data_AF-A0A6N6MI27-F1
#
_entry.id   AF-A0A6N6MI27-F1
#
_cell.length_a   1.000
_cell.length_b   1.000
_cell.length_c   1.000
_cell.angle_alpha   90.00
_cell.angle_beta   90.00
_cell.angle_gamma   90.00
#
_symmetry.space_group_name_H-M   'P 1'
#
loop_
_entity.id
_entity.type
_entity.pdbx_description
1 polymer ?
#
loop_
_entity_poly.entity_id
_entity_poly.type
_entity_poly.pdbx_seq_one_letter_code
_entity_poly.pdbx_strand_id
1 'polypeptide(L)'
;MSTNPQKLSSPETQELRREAGKLVKHLREQAGHSQRSLSAEIGSLPYTFVSQIETGRSRVPPDQIPVWADAFGIDARRFLLMIMRFYDPETFAVLFEEEPSILSGEAFPELLASRDNPELPGHSSGVTRQSDGE
;
A
#
# COMPACT_ATOMS: atom_id res chain seq x y z
N MET A 1 -3.25 8.24 29.89
CA MET A 1 -3.79 7.97 28.53
C MET A 1 -3.42 6.54 28.17
N SER A 2 -4.34 5.61 28.31
CA SER A 2 -4.06 4.19 28.05
C SER A 2 -4.21 3.92 26.56
N THR A 3 -3.11 3.95 25.82
CA THR A 3 -3.03 3.30 24.50
C THR A 3 -3.25 1.81 24.73
N ASN A 4 -4.48 1.33 24.53
CA ASN A 4 -4.82 -0.07 24.74
C ASN A 4 -4.13 -0.92 23.64
N PRO A 5 -3.08 -1.69 23.95
CA PRO A 5 -2.32 -2.43 22.94
C PRO A 5 -3.16 -3.50 22.24
N GLN A 6 -4.24 -3.95 22.90
CA GLN A 6 -5.17 -4.97 22.41
C GLN A 6 -5.94 -4.52 21.15
N LYS A 7 -6.17 -3.21 20.94
CA LYS A 7 -6.84 -2.68 19.74
C LYS A 7 -5.89 -2.69 18.52
N LEU A 8 -4.57 -2.59 18.70
CA LEU A 8 -3.59 -2.62 17.60
C LEU A 8 -3.42 -4.02 16.97
N SER A 9 -3.75 -5.05 17.75
CA SER A 9 -3.63 -6.47 17.39
C SER A 9 -4.98 -7.17 17.15
N SER A 10 -6.08 -6.42 17.09
CA SER A 10 -7.38 -7.03 16.79
C SER A 10 -7.38 -7.62 15.36
N PRO A 11 -8.11 -8.72 15.10
CA PRO A 11 -8.26 -9.28 13.75
C PRO A 11 -8.77 -8.24 12.73
N GLU A 12 -9.64 -7.33 13.18
CA GLU A 12 -10.16 -6.21 12.40
C GLU A 12 -9.04 -5.23 11.99
N THR A 13 -8.14 -4.91 12.93
CA THR A 13 -6.95 -4.07 12.66
C THR A 13 -5.97 -4.77 11.70
N GLN A 14 -5.91 -6.10 11.70
CA GLN A 14 -5.10 -6.85 10.75
C GLN A 14 -5.71 -6.85 9.34
N GLU A 15 -7.03 -7.00 9.23
CA GLU A 15 -7.74 -6.96 7.95
C GLU A 15 -7.61 -5.57 7.29
N LEU A 16 -7.80 -4.49 8.05
CA LEU A 16 -7.60 -3.13 7.55
C LEU A 16 -6.17 -2.90 7.06
N ARG A 17 -5.16 -3.42 7.75
CA ARG A 17 -3.76 -3.36 7.27
C ARG A 17 -3.56 -4.16 5.97
N ARG A 18 -4.28 -5.27 5.80
CA ARG A 18 -4.23 -6.05 4.55
C ARG A 18 -4.83 -5.28 3.39
N GLU A 19 -5.94 -4.58 3.61
CA GLU A 19 -6.53 -3.68 2.60
C GLU A 19 -5.59 -2.51 2.25
N ALA A 20 -4.95 -1.90 3.25
CA ALA A 20 -3.89 -0.92 2.99
C ALA A 20 -2.74 -1.52 2.18
N GLY A 21 -2.37 -2.77 2.45
CA GLY A 21 -1.33 -3.49 1.72
C GLY A 21 -1.69 -3.71 0.24
N LYS A 22 -2.95 -4.04 -0.06
CA LYS A 22 -3.46 -4.17 -1.45
C LYS A 22 -3.38 -2.85 -2.19
N LEU A 23 -3.77 -1.75 -1.55
CA LEU A 23 -3.64 -0.41 -2.12
C LEU A 23 -2.17 -0.08 -2.44
N VAL A 24 -1.27 -0.31 -1.49
CA VAL A 24 0.16 -0.06 -1.68
C VAL A 24 0.71 -0.89 -2.85
N LYS A 25 0.31 -2.17 -2.94
CA LYS A 25 0.66 -3.04 -4.08
C LYS A 25 0.17 -2.45 -5.40
N HIS A 26 -1.08 -1.99 -5.45
CA HIS A 26 -1.68 -1.38 -6.62
C HIS A 26 -0.92 -0.13 -7.08
N LEU A 27 -0.62 0.80 -6.15
CA LEU A 27 0.17 2.00 -6.45
C LEU A 27 1.58 1.66 -6.96
N ARG A 28 2.24 0.69 -6.34
CA ARG A 28 3.55 0.20 -6.79
C ARG A 28 3.49 -0.33 -8.23
N GLU A 29 2.48 -1.14 -8.54
CA GLU A 29 2.33 -1.74 -9.87
C GLU A 29 1.99 -0.70 -10.93
N GLN A 30 1.16 0.31 -10.60
CA GLN A 30 0.89 1.44 -11.48
C GLN A 30 2.13 2.31 -11.75
N ALA A 31 3.00 2.48 -10.76
CA ALA A 31 4.29 3.14 -10.90
C ALA A 31 5.34 2.28 -11.65
N GLY A 32 5.00 1.05 -12.04
CA GLY A 32 5.89 0.16 -12.81
C GLY A 32 6.99 -0.50 -11.97
N HIS A 33 6.88 -0.46 -10.65
CA HIS A 33 7.89 -1.04 -9.77
C HIS A 33 7.61 -2.50 -9.43
N SER A 34 8.67 -3.32 -9.41
CA SER A 34 8.69 -4.55 -8.61
C SER A 34 8.90 -4.20 -7.13
N GLN A 35 8.61 -5.13 -6.21
CA GLN A 35 8.94 -4.93 -4.78
C GLN A 35 10.43 -4.61 -4.57
N ARG A 36 11.32 -5.23 -5.36
CA ARG A 36 12.76 -5.00 -5.29
C ARG A 36 13.15 -3.61 -5.78
N SER A 37 12.60 -3.16 -6.90
CA SER A 37 12.92 -1.83 -7.43
C SER A 37 12.37 -0.73 -6.53
N LEU A 38 11.14 -0.89 -5.99
CA LEU A 38 10.61 0.06 -5.02
C LEU A 38 11.52 0.14 -3.78
N SER A 39 11.93 -1.01 -3.23
CA SER A 39 12.84 -1.07 -2.08
C SER A 39 14.19 -0.38 -2.34
N ALA A 40 14.73 -0.50 -3.57
CA ALA A 40 15.94 0.20 -3.96
C ALA A 40 15.73 1.72 -4.06
N GLU A 41 14.58 2.15 -4.57
CA GLU A 41 14.22 3.55 -4.77
C GLU A 41 13.97 4.30 -3.46
N ILE A 42 13.21 3.69 -2.54
CA ILE A 42 12.90 4.31 -1.25
C ILE A 42 14.10 4.32 -0.27
N GLY A 43 15.24 3.78 -0.70
CA GLY A 43 16.50 3.83 0.05
C GLY A 43 16.47 3.11 1.40
N SER A 44 15.48 2.26 1.66
CA SER A 44 15.23 1.74 3.00
C SER A 44 14.73 0.30 3.04
N LEU A 45 15.38 -0.46 3.93
CA LEU A 45 14.98 -1.75 4.48
C LEU A 45 15.18 -2.96 3.55
N PRO A 46 15.41 -4.17 4.09
CA PRO A 46 15.51 -5.38 3.27
C PRO A 46 14.27 -5.47 2.36
N TYR A 47 14.42 -6.00 1.13
CA TYR A 47 13.31 -6.12 0.15
C TYR A 47 12.05 -6.80 0.72
N THR A 48 12.20 -7.58 1.80
CA THR A 48 11.10 -8.19 2.56
C THR A 48 10.18 -7.15 3.21
N PHE A 49 10.62 -5.92 3.41
CA PHE A 49 9.84 -4.85 4.00
C PHE A 49 8.66 -4.46 3.12
N VAL A 50 8.86 -4.26 1.82
CA VAL A 50 7.75 -3.99 0.88
C VAL A 50 6.71 -5.11 0.93
N SER A 51 7.15 -6.37 0.95
CA SER A 51 6.25 -7.53 1.12
C SER A 51 5.50 -7.52 2.46
N GLN A 52 6.14 -7.13 3.56
CA GLN A 52 5.50 -7.02 4.87
C GLN A 52 4.40 -5.94 4.87
N ILE A 53 4.62 -4.82 4.19
CA ILE A 53 3.60 -3.77 4.01
C ILE A 53 2.42 -4.30 3.19
N GLU A 54 2.71 -4.87 2.02
CA GLU A 54 1.68 -5.37 1.09
C GLU A 54 0.83 -6.51 1.66
N THR A 55 1.37 -7.27 2.61
CA THR A 55 0.66 -8.36 3.30
C THR A 55 0.05 -7.94 4.63
N GLY A 56 0.09 -6.65 4.99
CA GLY A 56 -0.48 -6.11 6.23
C GLY A 56 0.25 -6.53 7.52
N ARG A 57 1.45 -7.12 7.39
CA ARG A 57 2.32 -7.50 8.52
C ARG A 57 3.03 -6.29 9.13
N SER A 58 3.24 -5.24 8.34
CA SER A 58 3.81 -3.96 8.77
C SER A 58 2.98 -2.78 8.25
N ARG A 59 3.28 -1.57 8.73
CA ARG A 59 2.72 -0.29 8.26
C ARG A 59 3.82 0.54 7.61
N VAL A 60 3.46 1.40 6.65
CA VAL A 60 4.41 2.38 6.12
C VAL A 60 4.80 3.32 7.27
N PRO A 61 6.09 3.44 7.61
CA PRO A 61 6.51 4.34 8.68
C PRO A 61 6.15 5.78 8.34
N PRO A 62 5.66 6.60 9.29
CA PRO A 62 5.26 7.98 9.01
C PRO A 62 6.38 8.83 8.36
N ASP A 63 7.64 8.62 8.75
CA ASP A 63 8.82 9.28 8.20
C ASP A 63 9.15 8.84 6.75
N GLN A 64 8.64 7.69 6.32
CA GLN A 64 8.84 7.16 4.97
C GLN A 64 7.73 7.57 3.99
N ILE A 65 6.63 8.14 4.47
CA ILE A 65 5.49 8.53 3.63
C ILE A 65 5.92 9.41 2.44
N PRO A 66 6.75 10.46 2.61
CA PRO A 66 7.15 11.30 1.49
C PRO A 66 7.90 10.51 0.42
N VAL A 67 8.85 9.67 0.81
CA VAL A 67 9.69 8.90 -0.12
C VAL A 67 8.87 7.84 -0.86
N TRP A 68 7.89 7.21 -0.20
CA TRP A 68 6.97 6.28 -0.86
C TRP A 68 6.04 6.98 -1.84
N ALA A 69 5.53 8.16 -1.47
CA ALA A 69 4.67 8.94 -2.34
C ALA A 69 5.42 9.43 -3.59
N ASP A 70 6.66 9.88 -3.43
CA ASP A 70 7.55 10.26 -4.53
C ASP A 70 7.78 9.08 -5.50
N ALA A 71 8.06 7.88 -4.98
CA ALA A 71 8.24 6.66 -5.79
C ALA A 71 6.94 6.22 -6.50
N PHE A 72 5.77 6.58 -5.97
CA PHE A 72 4.48 6.37 -6.63
C PHE A 72 4.11 7.50 -7.60
N GLY A 73 4.86 8.61 -7.61
CA GLY A 73 4.54 9.80 -8.41
C GLY A 73 3.29 10.54 -7.92
N ILE A 74 2.97 10.47 -6.63
CA ILE A 74 1.79 11.11 -6.03
C ILE A 74 2.18 12.04 -4.88
N ASP A 75 1.32 13.01 -4.57
CA ASP A 75 1.52 13.90 -3.42
C ASP A 75 1.52 13.14 -2.08
N ALA A 76 2.45 13.49 -1.19
CA ALA A 76 2.61 12.82 0.11
C ALA A 76 1.38 12.95 1.01
N ARG A 77 0.70 14.11 1.00
CA ARG A 77 -0.54 14.28 1.76
C ARG A 77 -1.63 13.39 1.18
N ARG A 78 -1.78 13.31 -0.15
CA ARG A 78 -2.71 12.40 -0.82
C ARG A 78 -2.46 10.95 -0.41
N PHE A 79 -1.21 10.49 -0.47
CA PHE A 79 -0.85 9.14 -0.07
C PHE A 79 -1.17 8.85 1.41
N LEU A 80 -0.80 9.76 2.30
CA LEU A 80 -1.09 9.65 3.73
C LEU A 80 -2.59 9.49 4.00
N LEU A 81 -3.44 10.32 3.37
CA LEU A 81 -4.88 10.25 3.57
C LEU A 81 -5.47 8.91 3.12
N MET A 82 -4.97 8.36 2.02
CA MET A 82 -5.43 7.06 1.53
C MET A 82 -5.10 5.93 2.52
N ILE A 83 -3.89 5.90 3.09
CA ILE A 83 -3.48 4.83 4.03
C ILE A 83 -3.99 5.04 5.46
N MET A 84 -4.16 6.29 5.91
CA MET A 84 -4.58 6.62 7.28
C MET A 84 -5.99 6.10 7.59
N ARG A 85 -6.88 6.12 6.58
CA ARG A 85 -8.21 5.50 6.65
C ARG A 85 -8.18 4.04 7.13
N PHE A 86 -7.09 3.32 6.84
CA PHE A 86 -6.93 1.92 7.23
C PHE A 86 -6.10 1.76 8.51
N TYR A 87 -5.12 2.63 8.73
CA TYR A 87 -4.21 2.52 9.87
C TYR A 87 -4.81 3.05 11.18
N ASP A 88 -5.66 4.07 11.08
CA ASP A 88 -6.38 4.70 12.19
C ASP A 88 -7.75 5.23 11.72
N PRO A 89 -8.71 4.33 11.45
CA PRO A 89 -10.03 4.69 10.91
C PRO A 89 -10.83 5.62 11.82
N GLU A 90 -10.66 5.50 13.14
CA GLU A 90 -11.39 6.29 14.13
C GLU A 90 -10.93 7.75 14.09
N THR A 91 -9.61 7.98 14.15
CA THR A 91 -9.05 9.33 14.01
C THR A 91 -9.35 9.91 12.63
N PHE A 92 -9.25 9.10 11.58
CA PHE A 92 -9.58 9.53 10.21
C PHE A 92 -11.06 9.96 10.10
N ALA A 93 -11.98 9.21 10.71
CA ALA A 93 -13.40 9.54 10.69
C ALA A 93 -13.67 10.90 11.36
N VAL A 94 -13.08 11.15 12.52
CA VAL A 94 -13.21 12.43 13.24
C VAL A 94 -12.62 13.59 12.43
N LEU A 95 -11.47 13.40 11.79
CA LEU A 95 -10.82 14.45 11.02
C LEU A 95 -11.59 14.86 9.75
N PHE A 96 -12.37 13.95 9.17
CA PHE A 96 -13.02 14.15 7.87
C PHE A 96 -14.55 14.00 7.92
N GLU A 97 -15.16 14.12 9.10
CA GLU A 97 -16.62 13.99 9.26
C GLU A 97 -17.41 14.98 8.39
N GLU A 98 -16.86 16.18 8.16
CA GLU A 98 -17.44 17.23 7.32
C GLU A 98 -17.01 17.16 5.85
N GLU A 99 -16.19 16.17 5.47
CA GLU A 99 -15.68 15.97 4.10
C GLU A 99 -16.08 14.58 3.57
N PRO A 100 -17.37 14.35 3.19
CA PRO A 100 -17.90 13.02 2.89
C PRO A 100 -17.15 12.26 1.79
N SER A 101 -16.61 12.95 0.78
CA SER A 101 -15.86 12.32 -0.31
C SER A 101 -14.49 11.79 0.13
N ILE A 102 -13.83 12.46 1.08
CA ILE A 102 -12.59 11.96 1.70
C ILE A 102 -12.94 10.83 2.68
N LEU A 103 -14.01 11.03 3.46
CA LEU A 103 -14.50 10.03 4.41
C LEU A 103 -15.09 8.78 3.76
N SER A 104 -15.55 8.80 2.51
CA SER A 104 -16.01 7.61 1.76
C SER A 104 -14.88 6.96 0.94
N GLY A 105 -13.85 7.75 0.63
CA GLY A 105 -12.73 7.36 -0.23
C GLY A 105 -12.95 7.69 -1.70
N GLU A 106 -14.10 8.26 -2.06
CA GLU A 106 -14.44 8.68 -3.43
C GLU A 106 -13.52 9.79 -3.96
N ALA A 107 -12.90 10.57 -3.07
CA ALA A 107 -11.87 11.54 -3.43
C ALA A 107 -10.57 10.90 -3.99
N PHE A 108 -10.43 9.58 -3.88
CA PHE A 108 -9.24 8.82 -4.28
C PHE A 108 -9.62 7.72 -5.27
N PRO A 109 -9.58 7.97 -6.59
CA PRO A 109 -9.87 6.96 -7.62
C PRO A 109 -9.04 5.68 -7.48
N GLU A 110 -7.82 5.80 -6.95
CA GLU A 110 -6.88 4.70 -6.70
C GLU A 110 -7.44 3.69 -5.68
N LEU A 111 -8.23 4.15 -4.69
CA LEU A 111 -8.91 3.28 -3.74
C LEU A 111 -10.00 2.45 -4.42
N LEU A 112 -10.76 3.06 -5.32
CA LEU A 112 -11.81 2.37 -6.07
C LEU A 112 -11.20 1.32 -7.00
N ALA A 113 -10.16 1.70 -7.75
CA ALA A 113 -9.44 0.81 -8.66
C ALA A 113 -8.77 -0.38 -7.95
N SER A 114 -8.26 -0.18 -6.73
CA SER A 114 -7.64 -1.27 -5.94
C SER A 114 -8.63 -2.36 -5.48
N ARG A 115 -9.93 -2.04 -5.38
CA ARG A 115 -10.97 -2.99 -4.94
C ARG A 115 -11.37 -3.97 -6.05
N ASP A 116 -11.29 -3.52 -7.30
CA ASP A 116 -11.74 -4.24 -8.49
C ASP A 116 -10.62 -5.02 -9.20
N ASN A 117 -9.47 -5.24 -8.54
CA ASN A 117 -8.35 -6.00 -9.12
C ASN A 117 -8.38 -7.47 -8.64
N PRO A 118 -9.14 -8.38 -9.29
CA PRO A 118 -8.99 -9.81 -9.03
C PRO A 118 -7.58 -10.20 -9.46
N GLU A 119 -6.86 -10.92 -8.60
CA GLU A 119 -5.47 -11.36 -8.85
C GLU A 119 -5.27 -11.80 -10.32
N LEU A 120 -4.47 -11.04 -11.07
CA LEU A 120 -4.06 -11.41 -12.42
C LEU A 120 -3.25 -12.71 -12.35
N PRO A 121 -3.64 -13.78 -13.07
CA PRO A 121 -2.82 -14.97 -13.16
C PRO A 121 -1.67 -14.72 -14.15
N GLY A 122 -0.44 -14.92 -13.67
CA GLY A 122 0.69 -15.32 -14.50
C GLY A 122 1.47 -14.22 -15.23
N HIS A 123 2.55 -13.74 -14.61
CA HIS A 123 3.75 -13.38 -15.38
C HIS A 123 4.71 -14.57 -15.34
N SER A 124 4.49 -15.56 -16.21
CA SER A 124 5.59 -16.45 -16.61
C SER A 124 6.45 -15.66 -17.60
N SER A 125 7.59 -15.17 -17.12
CA SER A 125 8.63 -14.65 -18.00
C SER A 125 9.05 -15.76 -18.96
N GLY A 126 8.67 -15.63 -20.23
CA GLY A 126 9.20 -16.43 -21.31
C GLY A 126 10.69 -16.16 -21.45
N VAL A 127 11.51 -17.02 -20.84
CA VAL A 127 12.91 -17.18 -21.23
C VAL A 127 12.93 -18.15 -22.39
N THR A 128 12.97 -17.60 -23.60
CA THR A 128 13.36 -18.32 -24.81
C THR A 128 14.78 -18.81 -24.62
N ARG A 129 14.99 -20.11 -24.37
CA ARG A 129 16.28 -20.75 -24.61
C ARG A 129 16.41 -20.97 -26.11
N GLN A 130 17.22 -20.14 -26.77
CA GLN A 130 17.92 -20.55 -27.98
C GLN A 130 18.79 -21.77 -27.62
N SER A 131 18.45 -22.93 -28.18
CA SER A 131 19.38 -24.02 -28.35
C SER A 131 19.94 -23.87 -29.76
N ASP A 132 21.21 -23.49 -29.83
CA ASP A 132 22.01 -23.60 -31.05
C ASP A 132 22.10 -25.06 -31.50
N GLY A 133 22.18 -25.21 -32.83
CA GLY A 133 22.12 -26.46 -33.54
C GLY A 133 23.47 -27.16 -33.74
N GLU A 134 23.30 -28.35 -34.32
CA GLU A 134 24.26 -29.23 -35.03
C GLU A 134 25.34 -29.96 -34.20
#